data_AF-A0A395RGT7-F1
#
_entry.id   AF-A0A395RGT7-F1
#
_cell.length_a   1.000
_cell.length_b   1.000
_cell.length_c   1.000
_cell.angle_alpha   90.00
_cell.angle_beta   90.00
_cell.angle_gamma   90.00
#
_symmetry.space_group_name_H-M   'P 1'
#
loop_
_entity.id
_entity.type
_entity.pdbx_description
1 polymer ?
#
loop_
_entity_poly.entity_id
_entity_poly.type
_entity_poly.pdbx_seq_one_letter_code
_entity_poly.pdbx_strand_id
1 'polypeptide(L)'
;MDERELQATKPELVYNWWKKFKGGRDARTGLDHWHPFHILGHRTTKKEYQYLVQWVGYDKNEATWEFADNLRDMSAELKNEYDEEHSLKG
;
A
#
# COMPACT_ATOMS: atom_id res chain seq x y z
N MET A 1 18.19 -6.72 -0.82
CA MET A 1 16.91 -7.01 -0.15
C MET A 1 16.55 -5.90 0.79
N ASP A 2 15.71 -5.00 0.30
CA ASP A 2 15.01 -4.00 1.10
C ASP A 2 13.71 -4.59 1.69
N GLU A 3 12.99 -3.79 2.49
CA GLU A 3 11.73 -4.21 3.12
C GLU A 3 10.67 -4.58 2.08
N ARG A 4 10.64 -3.90 0.93
CA ARG A 4 9.68 -4.16 -0.16
C ARG A 4 9.95 -5.52 -0.80
N GLU A 5 11.20 -5.82 -1.17
CA GLU A 5 11.61 -7.11 -1.72
C GLU A 5 11.37 -8.26 -0.71
N LEU A 6 11.62 -8.00 0.58
CA LEU A 6 11.36 -8.99 1.62
C LEU A 6 9.86 -9.23 1.81
N GLN A 7 9.02 -8.20 1.77
CA GLN A 7 7.56 -8.34 1.84
C GLN A 7 7.01 -9.07 0.61
N ALA A 8 7.54 -8.81 -0.58
CA ALA A 8 7.14 -9.49 -1.81
C ALA A 8 7.45 -10.99 -1.80
N THR A 9 8.58 -11.38 -1.20
CA THR A 9 9.05 -12.78 -1.21
C THR A 9 8.67 -13.56 0.04
N LYS A 10 8.59 -12.89 1.20
CA LYS A 10 8.39 -13.50 2.53
C LYS A 10 7.53 -12.57 3.42
N PRO A 11 6.27 -12.29 3.05
CA PRO A 11 5.42 -11.31 3.74
C PRO A 11 5.25 -11.61 5.24
N GLU A 12 5.04 -12.88 5.60
CA GLU A 12 4.90 -13.31 6.99
C GLU A 12 6.10 -12.95 7.86
N LEU A 13 7.31 -12.89 7.30
CA LEU A 13 8.49 -12.51 8.08
C LEU A 13 8.44 -11.03 8.45
N VAL A 14 8.03 -10.16 7.52
CA VAL A 14 7.89 -8.72 7.75
C VAL A 14 6.80 -8.45 8.78
N TYR A 15 5.61 -9.03 8.57
CA TYR A 15 4.46 -8.78 9.45
C TYR A 15 4.70 -9.31 10.86
N ASN A 16 5.21 -10.54 10.98
CA ASN A 16 5.48 -11.13 12.29
C ASN A 16 6.67 -10.47 13.00
N TRP A 17 7.59 -9.85 12.27
CA TRP A 17 8.64 -9.05 12.88
C TRP A 17 8.07 -7.77 13.50
N TRP A 18 7.21 -7.03 12.77
CA TRP A 18 6.60 -5.81 13.29
C TRP A 18 5.62 -6.07 14.44
N LYS A 19 4.84 -7.16 14.39
CA LYS A 19 3.92 -7.58 15.47
C LYS A 19 4.61 -7.84 16.82
N LYS A 20 5.93 -8.03 16.86
CA LYS A 20 6.69 -8.20 18.12
C LYS A 20 6.85 -6.90 18.89
N PHE A 21 6.72 -5.76 18.23
CA PHE A 21 6.85 -4.45 18.86
C PHE A 21 5.47 -3.92 19.22
N LYS A 22 5.31 -3.50 20.49
CA LYS A 22 4.10 -2.78 20.91
C LYS A 22 3.99 -1.50 20.08
N GLY A 23 2.90 -1.35 19.34
CA GLY A 23 2.69 -0.23 18.40
C GLY A 23 3.30 -0.45 17.00
N GLY A 24 3.78 -1.66 16.70
CA GLY A 24 4.17 -2.07 15.35
C GLY A 24 5.35 -1.29 14.77
N ARG A 25 5.31 -1.12 13.45
CA ARG A 25 6.33 -0.43 12.66
C ARG A 25 6.47 1.02 13.05
N ASP A 26 5.36 1.77 13.09
CA ASP A 26 5.36 3.21 13.40
C ASP A 26 6.01 3.51 14.76
N ALA A 27 5.65 2.77 15.81
CA ALA A 27 6.23 2.98 17.13
C ALA A 27 7.73 2.68 17.18
N ARG A 28 8.22 1.81 16.30
CA ARG A 28 9.63 1.40 16.27
C ARG A 28 10.49 2.29 15.37
N THR A 29 9.95 2.83 14.30
CA THR A 29 10.68 3.64 13.32
C THR A 29 10.48 5.14 13.53
N GLY A 30 9.35 5.56 14.10
CA GLY A 30 8.95 6.96 14.16
C GLY A 30 8.64 7.57 12.78
N LEU A 31 8.46 6.73 11.75
CA LEU A 31 8.13 7.19 10.40
C LEU A 31 6.65 7.57 10.32
N ASP A 32 6.39 8.74 9.77
CA ASP A 32 5.05 9.26 9.49
C ASP A 32 4.71 9.24 7.98
N HIS A 33 5.70 8.96 7.12
CA HIS A 33 5.52 8.84 5.67
C HIS A 33 5.44 7.39 5.21
N TRP A 34 4.36 7.05 4.52
CA TRP A 34 4.02 5.68 4.13
C TRP A 34 4.22 5.48 2.63
N HIS A 35 4.67 4.29 2.24
CA HIS A 35 4.95 3.97 0.84
C HIS A 35 3.97 2.91 0.35
N PRO A 36 3.26 3.13 -0.77
CA PRO A 36 2.42 2.10 -1.39
C PRO A 36 3.22 0.86 -1.77
N PHE A 37 2.73 -0.31 -1.39
CA PHE A 37 3.29 -1.61 -1.76
C PHE A 37 2.56 -2.20 -2.96
N HIS A 38 1.23 -2.33 -2.87
CA HIS A 38 0.40 -2.93 -3.91
C HIS A 38 -1.02 -2.39 -3.87
N ILE A 39 -1.71 -2.39 -5.01
CA ILE A 39 -3.14 -2.06 -5.09
C ILE A 39 -3.93 -3.37 -5.10
N LEU A 40 -4.71 -3.60 -4.06
CA LEU A 40 -5.50 -4.83 -3.86
C LEU A 40 -6.85 -4.80 -4.59
N GLY A 41 -7.28 -3.62 -5.04
CA GLY A 41 -8.56 -3.45 -5.70
C GLY A 41 -8.90 -1.98 -5.92
N HIS A 42 -9.98 -1.72 -6.65
CA HIS A 42 -10.53 -0.39 -6.86
C HIS A 42 -12.04 -0.39 -6.68
N ARG A 43 -12.61 0.79 -6.46
CA ARG A 43 -14.06 1.04 -6.49
C ARG A 43 -14.35 2.41 -7.06
N THR A 44 -15.52 2.55 -7.68
CA THR A 44 -16.01 3.86 -8.15
C THR A 44 -16.95 4.44 -7.11
N THR A 45 -16.67 5.66 -6.65
CA THR A 45 -17.61 6.45 -5.85
C THR A 45 -18.45 7.34 -6.78
N LYS A 46 -19.36 8.17 -6.24
CA LYS A 46 -20.15 9.09 -7.07
C LYS A 46 -19.31 10.15 -7.81
N LYS A 47 -18.03 10.34 -7.43
CA LYS A 47 -17.17 11.43 -7.93
C LYS A 47 -15.90 10.93 -8.61
N GLU A 48 -15.29 9.86 -8.10
CA GLU A 48 -13.95 9.43 -8.52
C GLU A 48 -13.65 7.97 -8.14
N TYR A 49 -12.55 7.43 -8.67
CA TYR A 49 -11.98 6.14 -8.27
C TYR A 49 -11.30 6.23 -6.90
N GLN A 50 -11.43 5.15 -6.14
CA GLN A 50 -10.62 4.88 -4.96
C GLN A 50 -9.95 3.52 -5.11
N TYR A 51 -8.76 3.40 -4.52
CA TYR A 51 -7.90 2.25 -4.62
C TYR A 51 -7.62 1.70 -3.22
N LEU A 52 -7.73 0.38 -3.04
CA LEU A 52 -7.40 -0.27 -1.78
C LEU A 52 -5.89 -0.54 -1.77
N VAL A 53 -5.13 0.30 -1.06
CA VAL A 53 -3.67 0.31 -1.06
C VAL A 53 -3.14 -0.50 0.13
N GLN A 54 -2.35 -1.52 -0.17
CA GLN A 54 -1.47 -2.15 0.81
C GLN A 54 -0.20 -1.32 0.98
N TRP A 55 0.28 -1.22 2.21
CA TRP A 55 1.45 -0.43 2.57
C TRP A 55 2.71 -1.28 2.81
N VAL A 56 3.88 -0.72 2.53
CA VAL A 56 5.16 -1.36 2.86
C VAL A 56 5.25 -1.54 4.37
N GLY A 57 5.58 -2.75 4.82
CA GLY A 57 5.67 -3.12 6.24
C GLY A 57 4.35 -3.57 6.87
N TYR A 58 3.23 -3.53 6.13
CA TYR A 58 1.89 -3.77 6.66
C TYR A 58 1.15 -4.92 5.94
N ASP A 59 0.34 -5.64 6.71
CA ASP A 59 -0.48 -6.73 6.19
C ASP A 59 -1.57 -6.20 5.23
N LYS A 60 -2.03 -7.01 4.29
CA LYS A 60 -3.13 -6.66 3.39
C LYS A 60 -4.42 -6.30 4.13
N ASN A 61 -4.62 -6.81 5.35
CA ASN A 61 -5.77 -6.48 6.19
C ASN A 61 -5.68 -5.07 6.81
N GLU A 62 -4.52 -4.43 6.74
CA GLU A 62 -4.26 -3.06 7.17
C GLU A 62 -4.29 -2.08 5.98
N ALA A 63 -4.71 -2.55 4.80
CA ALA A 63 -4.86 -1.72 3.61
C ALA A 63 -5.96 -0.65 3.79
N THR A 64 -5.75 0.51 3.18
CA THR A 64 -6.69 1.64 3.25
C THR A 64 -7.17 2.06 1.86
N TRP A 65 -8.35 2.69 1.81
CA TRP A 65 -8.89 3.24 0.57
C TRP A 65 -8.33 4.64 0.32
N GLU A 66 -7.53 4.79 -0.74
CA GLU A 66 -6.95 6.05 -1.15
C GLU A 66 -7.65 6.61 -2.39
N PHE A 67 -7.78 7.94 -2.44
CA PHE A 67 -8.27 8.64 -3.62
C PHE A 67 -7.24 8.61 -4.75
N ALA A 68 -7.71 8.71 -5.99
CA ALA A 68 -6.85 8.66 -7.18
C ALA A 68 -5.72 9.71 -7.14
N ASP A 69 -6.04 10.93 -6.71
CA ASP A 69 -5.06 12.01 -6.60
C ASP A 69 -4.01 11.73 -5.51
N ASN A 70 -4.44 11.30 -4.31
CA ASN A 70 -3.50 10.91 -3.25
C ASN A 70 -2.54 9.81 -3.70
N LEU A 71 -3.09 8.78 -4.35
CA LEU A 71 -2.27 7.66 -4.81
C LEU A 71 -1.32 8.08 -5.92
N ARG A 72 -1.74 8.98 -6.83
CA ARG A 72 -0.85 9.55 -7.85
C ARG A 72 0.30 10.33 -7.21
N ASP A 73 0.03 11.10 -6.16
CA ASP A 73 1.04 11.89 -5.46
C ASP A 73 2.03 11.00 -4.69
N MET A 74 1.57 9.87 -4.14
CA MET A 74 2.42 8.88 -3.47
C MET A 74 3.20 7.99 -4.45
N SER A 75 2.56 7.55 -5.54
CA SER A 75 3.17 6.70 -6.56
C SER A 75 2.35 6.71 -7.86
N ALA A 76 2.67 7.63 -8.76
CA ALA A 76 2.07 7.68 -10.09
C ALA A 76 2.34 6.40 -10.91
N GLU A 77 3.52 5.79 -10.75
CA GLU A 77 3.90 4.55 -11.42
C GLU A 77 2.96 3.40 -11.04
N LEU A 78 2.82 3.11 -9.74
CA LEU A 78 1.95 2.02 -9.27
C LEU A 78 0.49 2.22 -9.69
N LYS A 79 0.01 3.47 -9.66
CA LYS A 79 -1.34 3.80 -10.12
C LYS A 79 -1.51 3.52 -11.61
N ASN A 80 -0.59 4.02 -12.44
CA ASN A 80 -0.68 3.90 -13.89
C ASN A 80 -0.61 2.43 -14.34
N GLU A 81 0.29 1.64 -13.76
CA GLU A 81 0.40 0.19 -14.04
C GLU A 81 -0.92 -0.53 -13.74
N TYR A 82 -1.53 -0.23 -12.59
CA TYR A 82 -2.79 -0.83 -12.19
C TYR A 82 -3.95 -0.41 -13.09
N ASP A 83 -4.02 0.88 -13.45
CA ASP A 83 -5.04 1.40 -14.35
C ASP A 83 -4.93 0.79 -15.75
N GLU A 84 -3.72 0.62 -16.27
CA GLU A 84 -3.45 -0.05 -17.54
C GLU A 84 -3.90 -1.52 -17.50
N GLU A 85 -3.51 -2.26 -16.45
CA GLU A 85 -3.88 -3.66 -16.26
C GLU A 85 -5.41 -3.84 -16.18
N HIS A 86 -6.11 -2.91 -15.53
CA HIS A 86 -7.56 -2.98 -15.30
C HIS A 86 -8.39 -2.16 -16.30
N SER A 87 -7.75 -1.59 -17.34
CA SER A 87 -8.40 -0.74 -18.35
C SER A 87 -9.22 0.42 -17.77
N LEU A 88 -8.74 1.02 -16.68
CA LEU A 88 -9.37 2.15 -16.01
C LEU A 88 -9.04 3.46 -16.74
N LYS A 89 -10.02 4.36 -16.79
CA LYS A 89 -9.87 5.72 -17.35
C LYS A 89 -10.01 6.72 -16.22
N GLY A 90 -8.92 7.00 -15.50
CA GLY A 90 -8.92 7.87 -14.32
C GLY A 90 -7.56 8.44 -14.02
#